data_AF-A0A3D5NF37-F1
#
_entry.id   AF-A0A3D5NF37-F1
#
_cell.length_a   1.000
_cell.length_b   1.000
_cell.length_c   1.000
_cell.angle_alpha   90.00
_cell.angle_beta   90.00
_cell.angle_gamma   90.00
#
_symmetry.space_group_name_H-M   'P 1'
#
loop_
_entity.id
_entity.type
_entity.pdbx_description
1 polymer ?
#
loop_
_entity_poly.entity_id
_entity_poly.type
_entity_poly.pdbx_seq_one_letter_code
_entity_poly.pdbx_strand_id
1 'polypeptide(L)'
;YFRSPTAKQNVIRALDKGVDVVGGIPHFERTMADGAASVTELCEMAADRGLMVDMHCDESDDPLSRHIEMLAYETQRLCLQGRVAGSHLTSMHSMDNYYVSKLIALMAEAEVSAIANPLINITLQGRHDTYPKRRGMTRVPELRKAGLTVAFGHDCVMDPWYSMGSGDMLEVASMGLHVAQMTSRDDIRACFDAVTTQPAKIMGIEGYGIEVGNNADFVVLQARDTIEAIRMRANRLFVIRRGKIIAETPMAQTRLHLADRPDHVREHEYAPAL
;
A
#
# COMPACT_ATOMS: atom_id res chain seq x y z
N TYR A 1 6.78 20.85 -2.69
CA TYR A 1 7.86 21.49 -1.93
C TYR A 1 8.31 22.82 -2.56
N PHE A 2 9.00 22.85 -3.69
CA PHE A 2 9.50 24.12 -4.29
C PHE A 2 8.45 24.94 -5.05
N ARG A 3 7.36 24.31 -5.50
CA ARG A 3 6.24 24.99 -6.16
C ARG A 3 5.60 26.15 -5.36
N SER A 4 5.75 26.18 -4.02
CA SER A 4 5.14 27.21 -3.17
C SER A 4 6.19 27.89 -2.28
N PRO A 5 6.21 29.23 -2.20
CA PRO A 5 7.24 29.97 -1.47
C PRO A 5 7.25 29.71 0.05
N THR A 6 6.14 29.21 0.61
CA THR A 6 6.00 28.94 2.05
C THR A 6 6.04 27.46 2.40
N ALA A 7 6.15 26.56 1.42
CA ALA A 7 6.02 25.13 1.65
C ALA A 7 7.12 24.56 2.55
N LYS A 8 8.38 25.00 2.40
CA LYS A 8 9.48 24.59 3.28
C LYS A 8 9.19 24.93 4.75
N GLN A 9 8.80 26.17 5.03
CA GLN A 9 8.46 26.58 6.39
C GLN A 9 7.22 25.85 6.92
N ASN A 10 6.25 25.54 6.06
CA ASN A 10 5.07 24.76 6.46
C ASN A 10 5.42 23.32 6.82
N VAL A 11 6.33 22.67 6.09
CA VAL A 11 6.85 21.33 6.43
C VAL A 11 7.53 21.37 7.78
N ILE A 12 8.48 22.29 7.99
CA ILE A 12 9.18 22.45 9.28
C ILE A 12 8.17 22.66 10.42
N ARG A 13 7.21 23.57 10.23
CA ARG A 13 6.17 23.85 11.24
C ARG A 13 5.29 22.63 11.54
N ALA A 14 5.02 21.78 10.55
CA ALA A 14 4.25 20.54 10.76
C ALA A 14 5.06 19.52 11.57
N LEU A 15 6.35 19.36 11.24
CA LEU A 15 7.26 18.49 12.00
C LEU A 15 7.43 18.98 13.43
N ASP A 16 7.57 20.29 13.65
CA ASP A 16 7.65 20.90 14.99
C ASP A 16 6.36 20.75 15.81
N LYS A 17 5.23 20.41 15.17
CA LYS A 17 3.96 20.08 15.82
C LYS A 17 3.80 18.59 16.14
N GLY A 18 4.80 17.75 15.81
CA GLY A 18 4.81 16.32 16.11
C GLY A 18 4.30 15.42 14.98
N VAL A 19 4.52 15.80 13.71
CA VAL A 19 4.34 14.87 12.59
C VAL A 19 5.57 13.96 12.48
N ASP A 20 5.35 12.64 12.48
CA ASP A 20 6.41 11.63 12.58
C ASP A 20 6.98 11.14 11.23
N VAL A 21 6.37 11.55 10.11
CA VAL A 21 6.74 11.10 8.76
C VAL A 21 6.90 12.30 7.84
N VAL A 22 8.04 12.40 7.18
CA VAL A 22 8.31 13.43 6.18
C VAL A 22 7.74 12.98 4.84
N GLY A 23 6.77 13.74 4.32
CA GLY A 23 6.16 13.51 3.02
C GLY A 23 6.70 14.40 1.91
N GLY A 24 6.39 14.03 0.67
CA GLY A 24 6.70 14.83 -0.52
C GLY A 24 6.01 14.31 -1.77
N ILE A 25 6.00 15.12 -2.83
CA ILE A 25 5.34 14.83 -4.12
C ILE A 25 6.21 15.30 -5.30
N PRO A 26 7.40 14.70 -5.50
CA PRO A 26 8.43 15.26 -6.36
C PRO A 26 8.03 15.33 -7.84
N HIS A 27 7.23 14.39 -8.33
CA HIS A 27 6.72 14.36 -9.69
C HIS A 27 5.75 15.52 -10.02
N PHE A 28 5.27 16.25 -8.99
CA PHE A 28 4.40 17.42 -9.14
C PHE A 28 5.14 18.76 -9.05
N GLU A 29 6.46 18.74 -8.82
CA GLU A 29 7.28 19.94 -8.94
C GLU A 29 7.28 20.49 -10.38
N ARG A 30 7.73 21.73 -10.54
CA ARG A 30 7.68 22.40 -11.86
C ARG A 30 8.69 21.83 -12.85
N THR A 31 9.80 21.27 -12.35
CA THR A 31 10.85 20.66 -13.16
C THR A 31 11.31 19.35 -12.52
N MET A 32 11.88 18.44 -13.33
CA MET A 32 12.50 17.21 -12.82
C MET A 32 13.66 17.52 -11.85
N ALA A 33 14.41 18.60 -12.09
CA ALA A 33 15.49 19.03 -11.21
C ALA A 33 14.97 19.46 -9.84
N ASP A 34 13.90 20.23 -9.79
CA ASP A 34 13.25 20.63 -8.52
C ASP A 34 12.64 19.41 -7.83
N GLY A 35 12.06 18.48 -8.58
CA GLY A 35 11.57 17.21 -8.06
C GLY A 35 12.67 16.43 -7.34
N ALA A 36 13.81 16.23 -8.01
CA ALA A 36 14.97 15.56 -7.42
C ALA A 36 15.54 16.31 -6.21
N ALA A 37 15.70 17.63 -6.30
CA ALA A 37 16.15 18.46 -5.18
C ALA A 37 15.20 18.39 -3.98
N SER A 38 13.88 18.24 -4.23
CA SER A 38 12.89 18.17 -3.15
C SER A 38 13.02 16.85 -2.38
N VAL A 39 13.34 15.75 -3.08
CA VAL A 39 13.62 14.46 -2.46
C VAL A 39 14.85 14.59 -1.54
N THR A 40 15.93 15.19 -2.03
CA THR A 40 17.15 15.41 -1.23
C THR A 40 16.84 16.22 0.04
N GLU A 41 16.24 17.41 -0.08
CA GLU A 41 15.98 18.25 1.11
C GLU A 41 15.04 17.58 2.12
N LEU A 42 14.01 16.88 1.65
CA LEU A 42 13.06 16.22 2.54
C LEU A 42 13.69 15.00 3.25
N CYS A 43 14.53 14.22 2.54
CA CYS A 43 15.25 13.11 3.17
C CYS A 43 16.29 13.62 4.18
N GLU A 44 16.98 14.73 3.90
CA GLU A 44 17.90 15.37 4.85
C GLU A 44 17.15 15.80 6.13
N MET A 45 15.98 16.43 5.99
CA MET A 45 15.15 16.78 7.14
C MET A 45 14.72 15.56 7.96
N ALA A 46 14.38 14.45 7.30
CA ALA A 46 14.01 13.23 7.99
C ALA A 46 15.20 12.63 8.74
N ALA A 47 16.37 12.59 8.10
CA ALA A 47 17.61 12.08 8.69
C ALA A 47 18.03 12.89 9.92
N ASP A 48 18.05 14.22 9.82
CA ASP A 48 18.40 15.14 10.91
C ASP A 48 17.49 14.98 12.13
N ARG A 49 16.22 14.62 11.90
CA ARG A 49 15.21 14.47 12.95
C ARG A 49 14.99 13.01 13.40
N GLY A 50 15.65 12.05 12.76
CA GLY A 50 15.43 10.63 13.02
C GLY A 50 14.05 10.10 12.60
N LEU A 51 13.36 10.78 11.68
CA LEU A 51 11.98 10.47 11.26
C LEU A 51 11.93 9.49 10.08
N MET A 52 10.73 8.96 9.81
CA MET A 52 10.45 8.17 8.61
C MET A 52 10.17 9.07 7.40
N VAL A 53 10.22 8.48 6.20
CA VAL A 53 9.89 9.14 4.92
C VAL A 53 8.82 8.35 4.19
N ASP A 54 7.78 9.03 3.69
CA ASP A 54 6.80 8.45 2.77
C ASP A 54 6.48 9.44 1.65
N MET A 55 6.96 9.15 0.45
CA MET A 55 6.82 10.02 -0.71
C MET A 55 5.65 9.57 -1.58
N HIS A 56 4.76 10.49 -1.97
CA HIS A 56 3.93 10.32 -3.16
C HIS A 56 4.86 10.33 -4.39
N CYS A 57 5.43 9.17 -4.69
CA CYS A 57 6.58 9.04 -5.55
C CYS A 57 6.11 8.55 -6.92
N ASP A 58 6.39 9.37 -7.95
CA ASP A 58 6.07 9.05 -9.34
C ASP A 58 4.64 8.54 -9.59
N GLU A 59 3.63 9.21 -9.01
CA GLU A 59 2.21 8.99 -9.32
C GLU A 59 1.86 9.62 -10.69
N SER A 60 2.34 8.99 -11.76
CA SER A 60 2.24 9.49 -13.13
C SER A 60 2.29 8.35 -14.12
N ASP A 61 1.70 8.54 -15.31
CA ASP A 61 1.85 7.61 -16.44
C ASP A 61 3.10 7.90 -17.30
N ASP A 62 3.91 8.90 -16.92
CA ASP A 62 5.14 9.29 -17.63
C ASP A 62 6.31 8.35 -17.28
N PRO A 63 6.86 7.56 -18.23
CA PRO A 63 8.01 6.68 -18.00
C PRO A 63 9.32 7.42 -17.67
N LEU A 64 9.36 8.74 -17.79
CA LEU A 64 10.48 9.59 -17.41
C LEU A 64 10.37 10.12 -15.97
N SER A 65 9.23 9.97 -15.30
CA SER A 65 9.09 10.27 -13.87
C SER A 65 9.77 9.17 -13.05
N ARG A 66 10.99 9.45 -12.57
CA ARG A 66 11.93 8.47 -11.99
C ARG A 66 12.51 8.92 -10.64
N HIS A 67 11.74 9.67 -9.85
CA HIS A 67 12.20 10.21 -8.58
C HIS A 67 12.48 9.12 -7.55
N ILE A 68 11.90 7.93 -7.72
CA ILE A 68 12.25 6.75 -6.92
C ILE A 68 13.73 6.37 -7.00
N GLU A 69 14.43 6.65 -8.12
CA GLU A 69 15.89 6.44 -8.20
C GLU A 69 16.62 7.40 -7.26
N MET A 70 16.19 8.67 -7.21
CA MET A 70 16.74 9.65 -6.28
C MET A 70 16.40 9.30 -4.83
N LEU A 71 15.18 8.84 -4.56
CA LEU A 71 14.75 8.41 -3.22
C LEU A 71 15.59 7.23 -2.72
N ALA A 72 15.85 6.23 -3.57
CA ALA A 72 16.71 5.10 -3.21
C ALA A 72 18.15 5.56 -2.94
N TYR A 73 18.70 6.45 -3.77
CA TYR A 73 20.04 7.02 -3.55
C TYR A 73 20.15 7.78 -2.22
N GLU A 74 19.21 8.70 -1.95
CA GLU A 74 19.20 9.49 -0.72
C GLU A 74 19.00 8.61 0.52
N THR A 75 18.21 7.54 0.39
CA THR A 75 18.02 6.56 1.46
C THR A 75 19.35 5.94 1.89
N GLN A 76 20.19 5.55 0.93
CA GLN A 76 21.51 5.00 1.24
C GLN A 76 22.47 6.07 1.76
N ARG A 77 22.55 7.22 1.07
CA ARG A 77 23.47 8.32 1.42
C ARG A 77 23.25 8.80 2.86
N LEU A 78 22.00 8.84 3.30
CA LEU A 78 21.60 9.40 4.60
C LEU A 78 21.34 8.32 5.67
N CYS A 79 21.64 7.05 5.37
CA CYS A 79 21.43 5.94 6.31
C CYS A 79 19.96 5.81 6.79
N LEU A 80 19.01 5.92 5.86
CA LEU A 80 17.56 5.84 6.11
C LEU A 80 16.97 4.44 5.80
N GLN A 81 17.80 3.42 5.60
CA GLN A 81 17.35 2.05 5.32
C GLN A 81 16.28 1.59 6.33
N GLY A 82 15.24 0.94 5.83
CA GLY A 82 14.10 0.49 6.63
C GLY A 82 13.14 1.58 7.10
N ARG A 83 13.38 2.86 6.78
CA ARG A 83 12.54 4.02 7.20
C ARG A 83 11.92 4.79 6.04
N VAL A 84 12.06 4.31 4.81
CA VAL A 84 11.62 5.03 3.59
C VAL A 84 10.60 4.20 2.82
N ALA A 85 9.50 4.84 2.45
CA ALA A 85 8.50 4.32 1.55
C ALA A 85 8.34 5.19 0.29
N GLY A 86 8.24 4.54 -0.86
CA GLY A 86 7.71 5.12 -2.09
C GLY A 86 6.27 4.68 -2.29
N SER A 87 5.33 5.60 -2.06
CA SER A 87 3.91 5.39 -2.34
C SER A 87 3.59 5.64 -3.81
N HIS A 88 2.58 4.94 -4.33
CA HIS A 88 2.10 4.90 -5.72
C HIS A 88 3.05 4.21 -6.70
N LEU A 89 4.19 4.85 -7.04
CA LEU A 89 5.18 4.34 -8.00
C LEU A 89 4.55 3.92 -9.34
N THR A 90 3.49 4.59 -9.78
CA THR A 90 2.68 4.18 -10.93
C THR A 90 3.45 4.31 -12.24
N SER A 91 4.39 5.26 -12.33
CA SER A 91 5.23 5.42 -13.52
C SER A 91 6.06 4.17 -13.83
N MET A 92 6.42 3.38 -12.81
CA MET A 92 7.18 2.14 -12.96
C MET A 92 6.44 1.11 -13.84
N HIS A 93 5.11 1.16 -13.89
CA HIS A 93 4.31 0.38 -14.82
C HIS A 93 4.67 0.68 -16.29
N SER A 94 5.11 1.90 -16.57
CA SER A 94 5.32 2.43 -17.92
C SER A 94 6.79 2.57 -18.30
N MET A 95 7.70 2.51 -17.33
CA MET A 95 9.14 2.57 -17.56
C MET A 95 9.64 1.43 -18.46
N ASP A 96 10.75 1.70 -19.14
CA ASP A 96 11.51 0.67 -19.87
C ASP A 96 11.95 -0.46 -18.94
N ASN A 97 11.90 -1.70 -19.46
CA ASN A 97 12.17 -2.90 -18.66
C ASN A 97 13.62 -3.01 -18.21
N TYR A 98 14.58 -2.57 -19.03
CA TYR A 98 15.99 -2.59 -18.64
C TYR A 98 16.26 -1.56 -17.53
N TYR A 99 15.66 -0.38 -17.63
CA TYR A 99 15.76 0.60 -16.54
C TYR A 99 15.18 0.07 -15.23
N VAL A 100 14.01 -0.57 -15.27
CA VAL A 100 13.37 -1.10 -14.06
C VAL A 100 14.16 -2.27 -13.44
N SER A 101 14.80 -3.13 -14.24
CA SER A 101 15.60 -4.22 -13.67
C SER A 101 16.78 -3.72 -12.84
N LYS A 102 17.45 -2.64 -13.27
CA LYS A 102 18.45 -1.91 -12.47
C LYS A 102 17.79 -1.26 -11.25
N LEU A 103 16.68 -0.55 -11.44
CA LEU A 103 16.02 0.23 -10.38
C LEU A 103 15.55 -0.64 -9.22
N ILE A 104 14.96 -1.81 -9.49
CA ILE A 104 14.51 -2.74 -8.45
C ILE A 104 15.68 -3.19 -7.56
N ALA A 105 16.85 -3.45 -8.15
CA ALA A 105 18.04 -3.81 -7.37
C ALA A 105 18.50 -2.66 -6.46
N LEU A 106 18.49 -1.41 -6.96
CA LEU A 106 18.81 -0.23 -6.15
C LEU A 106 17.83 -0.04 -4.99
N MET A 107 16.52 -0.20 -5.25
CA MET A 107 15.49 -0.09 -4.20
C MET A 107 15.64 -1.17 -3.13
N ALA A 108 16.00 -2.40 -3.52
CA ALA A 108 16.26 -3.49 -2.58
C ALA A 108 17.51 -3.20 -1.73
N GLU A 109 18.60 -2.72 -2.32
CA GLU A 109 19.83 -2.34 -1.61
C GLU A 109 19.61 -1.16 -0.64
N ALA A 110 18.69 -0.27 -0.97
CA ALA A 110 18.29 0.86 -0.14
C ALA A 110 17.25 0.48 0.95
N GLU A 111 16.69 -0.74 0.91
CA GLU A 111 15.58 -1.17 1.76
C GLU A 111 14.37 -0.23 1.71
N VAL A 112 14.09 0.34 0.53
CA VAL A 112 12.91 1.18 0.31
C VAL A 112 11.68 0.29 0.22
N SER A 113 10.63 0.62 0.98
CA SER A 113 9.34 -0.05 0.88
C SER A 113 8.49 0.54 -0.25
N ALA A 114 7.64 -0.28 -0.87
CA ALA A 114 6.72 0.17 -1.92
C ALA A 114 5.27 0.05 -1.45
N ILE A 115 4.48 1.11 -1.66
CA ILE A 115 3.04 1.09 -1.34
C ILE A 115 2.27 1.32 -2.63
N ALA A 116 1.55 0.31 -3.11
CA ALA A 116 0.65 0.45 -4.24
C ALA A 116 -0.77 0.76 -3.73
N ASN A 117 -1.58 1.50 -4.48
CA ASN A 117 -2.95 1.85 -4.08
C ASN A 117 -3.94 1.32 -5.14
N PRO A 118 -4.24 0.01 -5.16
CA PRO A 118 -4.88 -0.64 -6.32
C PRO A 118 -6.20 0.00 -6.77
N LEU A 119 -7.05 0.41 -5.83
CA LEU A 119 -8.35 1.04 -6.11
C LEU A 119 -8.19 2.40 -6.81
N ILE A 120 -7.19 3.17 -6.38
CA ILE A 120 -6.98 4.53 -6.85
C ILE A 120 -6.12 4.53 -8.10
N ASN A 121 -5.05 3.74 -8.15
CA ASN A 121 -4.19 3.65 -9.33
C ASN A 121 -4.98 3.17 -10.56
N ILE A 122 -5.83 2.14 -10.44
CA ILE A 122 -6.65 1.70 -11.59
C ILE A 122 -7.70 2.74 -12.02
N THR A 123 -8.08 3.65 -11.10
CA THR A 123 -9.05 4.70 -11.36
C THR A 123 -8.41 5.94 -11.98
N LEU A 124 -7.21 6.35 -11.53
CA LEU A 124 -6.56 7.61 -11.94
C LEU A 124 -5.57 7.44 -13.09
N GLN A 125 -4.94 6.26 -13.22
CA GLN A 125 -3.97 6.00 -14.27
C GLN A 125 -4.64 5.56 -15.58
N GLY A 126 -3.88 5.65 -16.68
CA GLY A 126 -4.35 5.35 -18.04
C GLY A 126 -5.40 6.34 -18.55
N ARG A 127 -5.60 7.48 -17.88
CA ARG A 127 -6.59 8.50 -18.27
C ARG A 127 -6.21 9.24 -19.54
N HIS A 128 -4.92 9.29 -19.86
CA HIS A 128 -4.40 9.86 -21.11
C HIS A 128 -4.28 8.84 -22.25
N ASP A 129 -4.44 7.55 -21.98
CA ASP A 129 -4.44 6.52 -23.02
C ASP A 129 -5.80 6.46 -23.74
N THR A 130 -5.78 6.23 -25.06
CA THR A 130 -6.97 5.79 -25.81
C THR A 130 -7.12 4.28 -25.65
N TYR A 131 -6.73 3.49 -26.65
CA TYR A 131 -6.62 2.04 -26.58
C TYR A 131 -5.35 1.55 -27.30
N PRO A 132 -4.63 0.58 -26.72
CA PRO A 132 -4.88 -0.08 -25.43
C PRO A 132 -4.70 0.86 -24.22
N LYS A 133 -5.47 0.64 -23.15
CA LYS A 133 -5.40 1.40 -21.89
C LYS A 133 -4.59 0.65 -20.86
N ARG A 134 -3.55 1.28 -20.29
CA ARG A 134 -2.72 0.66 -19.26
C ARG A 134 -3.46 0.51 -17.93
N ARG A 135 -2.98 -0.41 -17.09
CA ARG A 135 -3.47 -0.57 -15.70
C ARG A 135 -2.90 0.50 -14.76
N GLY A 136 -1.61 0.82 -14.94
CA GLY A 136 -0.95 1.92 -14.22
C GLY A 136 -0.67 1.65 -12.74
N MET A 137 -0.78 0.42 -12.24
CA MET A 137 -0.29 0.09 -10.90
C MET A 137 1.19 -0.33 -10.97
N THR A 138 1.98 0.00 -9.95
CA THR A 138 3.41 -0.37 -9.90
C THR A 138 3.64 -1.89 -10.00
N ARG A 139 4.91 -2.30 -10.20
CA ARG A 139 5.32 -3.69 -10.49
C ARG A 139 5.38 -4.59 -9.25
N VAL A 140 4.23 -4.75 -8.60
CA VAL A 140 4.10 -5.45 -7.30
C VAL A 140 4.69 -6.87 -7.32
N PRO A 141 4.40 -7.75 -8.31
CA PRO A 141 4.98 -9.09 -8.33
C PRO A 141 6.52 -9.08 -8.40
N GLU A 142 7.09 -8.21 -9.23
CA GLU A 142 8.54 -8.08 -9.43
C GLU A 142 9.24 -7.51 -8.21
N LEU A 143 8.68 -6.46 -7.60
CA LEU A 143 9.21 -5.85 -6.38
C LEU A 143 9.22 -6.87 -5.23
N ARG A 144 8.12 -7.61 -5.04
CA ARG A 144 8.05 -8.66 -4.02
C ARG A 144 9.05 -9.78 -4.30
N LYS A 145 9.18 -10.22 -5.56
CA LYS A 145 10.14 -11.27 -5.94
C LYS A 145 11.59 -10.86 -5.68
N ALA A 146 11.90 -9.57 -5.76
CA ALA A 146 13.20 -9.02 -5.42
C ALA A 146 13.42 -8.82 -3.90
N GLY A 147 12.45 -9.17 -3.06
CA GLY A 147 12.57 -9.12 -1.60
C GLY A 147 12.18 -7.80 -0.97
N LEU A 148 11.63 -6.84 -1.73
CA LEU A 148 11.15 -5.58 -1.17
C LEU A 148 9.88 -5.79 -0.34
N THR A 149 9.71 -4.99 0.70
CA THR A 149 8.45 -4.89 1.44
C THR A 149 7.44 -4.12 0.59
N VAL A 150 6.37 -4.80 0.18
CA VAL A 150 5.30 -4.20 -0.63
C VAL A 150 3.98 -4.27 0.11
N ALA A 151 3.31 -3.13 0.27
CA ALA A 151 1.99 -3.02 0.88
C ALA A 151 0.95 -2.48 -0.10
N PHE A 152 -0.32 -2.66 0.24
CA PHE A 152 -1.44 -2.01 -0.43
C PHE A 152 -2.14 -1.01 0.48
N GLY A 153 -2.34 0.21 -0.03
CA GLY A 153 -3.15 1.25 0.60
C GLY A 153 -4.53 1.37 -0.04
N HIS A 154 -5.51 1.79 0.76
CA HIS A 154 -6.81 2.23 0.23
C HIS A 154 -6.71 3.61 -0.41
N ASP A 155 -5.82 4.45 0.14
CA ASP A 155 -5.54 5.82 -0.29
C ASP A 155 -6.74 6.77 -0.05
N CYS A 156 -7.72 6.80 -0.95
CA CYS A 156 -8.83 7.73 -0.89
C CYS A 156 -10.14 7.04 -0.44
N VAL A 157 -10.93 7.71 0.42
CA VAL A 157 -12.27 7.27 0.84
C VAL A 157 -13.22 8.47 0.85
N MET A 158 -14.15 8.51 -0.11
CA MET A 158 -15.14 9.58 -0.30
C MET A 158 -14.51 10.99 -0.34
N ASP A 159 -13.53 11.18 -1.22
CA ASP A 159 -12.80 12.44 -1.36
C ASP A 159 -12.75 12.91 -2.84
N PRO A 160 -12.08 14.03 -3.15
CA PRO A 160 -12.02 14.59 -4.51
C PRO A 160 -11.40 13.67 -5.57
N TRP A 161 -10.57 12.70 -5.20
CA TRP A 161 -9.90 11.78 -6.12
C TRP A 161 -10.67 10.47 -6.28
N TYR A 162 -11.38 10.04 -5.23
CA TYR A 162 -12.21 8.84 -5.25
C TYR A 162 -13.48 9.00 -4.44
N SER A 163 -14.61 9.09 -5.14
CA SER A 163 -15.94 9.28 -4.53
C SER A 163 -16.52 8.01 -3.89
N MET A 164 -15.86 6.87 -4.08
CA MET A 164 -16.24 5.58 -3.50
C MET A 164 -15.37 5.29 -2.27
N GLY A 165 -15.24 4.02 -1.89
CA GLY A 165 -14.36 3.57 -0.81
C GLY A 165 -15.14 3.22 0.45
N SER A 166 -14.90 2.01 0.94
CA SER A 166 -15.56 1.47 2.13
C SER A 166 -14.64 1.46 3.36
N GLY A 167 -13.36 1.77 3.19
CA GLY A 167 -12.33 1.57 4.21
C GLY A 167 -11.98 0.09 4.43
N ASP A 168 -12.49 -0.82 3.59
CA ASP A 168 -12.27 -2.26 3.72
C ASP A 168 -10.93 -2.67 3.07
N MET A 169 -9.95 -3.10 3.87
CA MET A 169 -8.67 -3.54 3.32
C MET A 169 -8.69 -4.87 2.56
N LEU A 170 -9.71 -5.72 2.75
CA LEU A 170 -9.94 -6.89 1.89
C LEU A 170 -10.41 -6.45 0.49
N GLU A 171 -10.99 -5.24 0.36
CA GLU A 171 -11.25 -4.63 -0.94
C GLU A 171 -10.01 -4.28 -1.70
N VAL A 172 -9.11 -3.63 -0.98
CA VAL A 172 -7.80 -3.24 -1.49
C VAL A 172 -7.03 -4.49 -1.94
N ALA A 173 -6.95 -5.52 -1.10
CA ALA A 173 -6.29 -6.79 -1.46
C ALA A 173 -6.96 -7.47 -2.65
N SER A 174 -8.29 -7.49 -2.70
CA SER A 174 -9.06 -8.02 -3.82
C SER A 174 -8.78 -7.27 -5.11
N MET A 175 -8.70 -5.94 -5.10
CA MET A 175 -8.36 -5.18 -6.32
C MET A 175 -6.90 -5.41 -6.72
N GLY A 176 -5.98 -5.37 -5.75
CA GLY A 176 -4.56 -5.59 -5.95
C GLY A 176 -4.25 -6.90 -6.64
N LEU A 177 -4.88 -8.01 -6.21
CA LEU A 177 -4.64 -9.32 -6.83
C LEU A 177 -5.05 -9.36 -8.31
N HIS A 178 -6.14 -8.69 -8.68
CA HIS A 178 -6.62 -8.69 -10.07
C HIS A 178 -5.75 -7.81 -10.96
N VAL A 179 -5.42 -6.60 -10.50
CA VAL A 179 -4.60 -5.65 -11.27
C VAL A 179 -3.17 -6.18 -11.45
N ALA A 180 -2.60 -6.80 -10.40
CA ALA A 180 -1.27 -7.41 -10.42
C ALA A 180 -1.22 -8.81 -11.07
N GLN A 181 -2.37 -9.41 -11.41
CA GLN A 181 -2.47 -10.80 -11.89
C GLN A 181 -1.88 -11.85 -10.92
N MET A 182 -2.10 -11.62 -9.63
CA MET A 182 -1.57 -12.40 -8.52
C MET A 182 -2.58 -13.48 -8.07
N THR A 183 -2.89 -14.43 -8.96
CA THR A 183 -3.98 -15.41 -8.78
C THR A 183 -3.54 -16.81 -8.34
N SER A 184 -2.25 -17.05 -8.15
CA SER A 184 -1.79 -18.28 -7.51
C SER A 184 -2.12 -18.26 -6.01
N ARG A 185 -2.18 -19.44 -5.36
CA ARG A 185 -2.49 -19.52 -3.92
C ARG A 185 -1.50 -18.71 -3.06
N ASP A 186 -0.23 -18.72 -3.43
CA ASP A 186 0.82 -18.00 -2.71
C ASP A 186 0.77 -16.50 -2.98
N ASP A 187 0.39 -16.11 -4.20
CA ASP A 187 0.19 -14.70 -4.54
C ASP A 187 -1.03 -14.11 -3.82
N ILE A 188 -2.15 -14.83 -3.76
CA ILE A 188 -3.35 -14.37 -3.05
C ILE A 188 -3.04 -14.19 -1.55
N ARG A 189 -2.29 -15.12 -0.94
CA ARG A 189 -1.83 -14.97 0.46
C ARG A 189 -0.95 -13.73 0.63
N ALA A 190 -0.04 -13.48 -0.31
CA ALA A 190 0.78 -12.27 -0.25
C ALA A 190 -0.03 -10.98 -0.43
N CYS A 191 -1.15 -11.00 -1.16
CA CYS A 191 -2.09 -9.87 -1.19
C CYS A 191 -2.76 -9.64 0.17
N PHE A 192 -3.01 -10.69 0.95
CA PHE A 192 -3.48 -10.55 2.34
C PHE A 192 -2.40 -9.96 3.24
N ASP A 193 -1.15 -10.42 3.09
CA ASP A 193 0.00 -9.87 3.80
C ASP A 193 0.23 -8.39 3.47
N ALA A 194 0.05 -8.00 2.22
CA ALA A 194 0.17 -6.62 1.74
C ALA A 194 -0.80 -5.64 2.43
N VAL A 195 -1.87 -6.13 3.06
CA VAL A 195 -2.81 -5.31 3.84
C VAL A 195 -2.79 -5.61 5.35
N THR A 196 -1.83 -6.41 5.82
CA THR A 196 -1.68 -6.78 7.23
C THR A 196 -0.23 -6.67 7.68
N THR A 197 0.57 -7.71 7.46
CA THR A 197 1.94 -7.84 7.97
C THR A 197 2.93 -6.88 7.31
N GLN A 198 2.81 -6.63 6.01
CA GLN A 198 3.72 -5.72 5.31
C GLN A 198 3.56 -4.26 5.74
N PRO A 199 2.35 -3.67 5.76
CA PRO A 199 2.20 -2.29 6.24
C PRO A 199 2.60 -2.12 7.72
N ALA A 200 2.42 -3.15 8.56
CA ALA A 200 2.93 -3.11 9.94
C ALA A 200 4.46 -3.00 10.01
N LYS A 201 5.19 -3.69 9.11
CA LYS A 201 6.65 -3.55 8.98
C LYS A 201 7.03 -2.15 8.50
N ILE A 202 6.35 -1.63 7.47
CA ILE A 202 6.62 -0.28 6.93
C ILE A 202 6.45 0.79 8.02
N MET A 203 5.41 0.67 8.83
CA MET A 203 5.11 1.60 9.93
C MET A 203 5.96 1.37 11.19
N GLY A 204 6.82 0.33 11.23
CA GLY A 204 7.63 0.00 12.40
C GLY A 204 6.80 -0.40 13.64
N ILE A 205 5.64 -1.05 13.45
CA ILE A 205 4.76 -1.41 14.57
C ILE A 205 5.36 -2.57 15.36
N GLU A 206 5.78 -2.29 16.59
CA GLU A 206 6.25 -3.30 17.54
C GLU A 206 5.11 -4.15 18.12
N GLY A 207 5.40 -5.42 18.41
CA GLY A 207 4.43 -6.35 19.00
C GLY A 207 3.23 -6.63 18.10
N TYR A 208 3.41 -6.61 16.78
CA TYR A 208 2.40 -6.94 15.77
C TYR A 208 2.51 -8.40 15.32
N GLY A 209 1.35 -9.07 15.17
CA GLY A 209 1.26 -10.45 14.68
C GLY A 209 0.79 -11.44 15.74
N ILE A 210 0.37 -12.63 15.31
CA ILE A 210 -0.23 -13.65 16.19
C ILE A 210 0.85 -14.58 16.74
N GLU A 211 1.62 -14.07 17.70
CA GLU A 211 2.71 -14.80 18.35
C GLU A 211 2.73 -14.50 19.86
N VAL A 212 3.23 -15.44 20.67
CA VAL A 212 3.35 -15.26 22.11
C VAL A 212 4.34 -14.12 22.40
N GLY A 213 3.92 -13.15 23.20
CA GLY A 213 4.70 -11.96 23.53
C GLY A 213 4.26 -10.70 22.79
N ASN A 214 3.55 -10.85 21.66
CA ASN A 214 2.95 -9.73 20.96
C ASN A 214 1.70 -9.21 21.67
N ASN A 215 1.24 -8.05 21.23
CA ASN A 215 0.00 -7.49 21.71
C ASN A 215 -1.19 -8.40 21.35
N ALA A 216 -2.16 -8.53 22.25
CA ALA A 216 -3.43 -9.20 21.98
C ALA A 216 -4.35 -8.30 21.10
N ASP A 217 -3.88 -7.98 19.91
CA ASP A 217 -4.53 -7.15 18.89
C ASP A 217 -4.77 -8.03 17.64
N PHE A 218 -6.02 -8.37 17.36
CA PHE A 218 -6.36 -9.19 16.20
C PHE A 218 -7.83 -9.02 15.78
N VAL A 219 -8.13 -9.47 14.57
CA VAL A 219 -9.47 -9.47 14.01
C VAL A 219 -9.89 -10.89 13.71
N VAL A 220 -11.09 -11.28 14.14
CA VAL A 220 -11.68 -12.59 13.82
C VAL A 220 -12.53 -12.43 12.57
N LEU A 221 -12.07 -13.00 11.46
CA LEU A 221 -12.78 -12.98 10.19
C LEU A 221 -13.68 -14.20 10.04
N GLN A 222 -14.85 -14.01 9.43
CA GLN A 222 -15.78 -15.08 9.07
C GLN A 222 -15.29 -15.80 7.79
N ALA A 223 -14.13 -16.43 7.86
CA ALA A 223 -13.48 -17.17 6.77
C ALA A 223 -12.59 -18.28 7.35
N ARG A 224 -12.35 -19.34 6.57
CA ARG A 224 -11.48 -20.46 6.98
C ARG A 224 -10.00 -20.16 6.82
N ASP A 225 -9.64 -19.35 5.83
CA ASP A 225 -8.27 -18.95 5.54
C ASP A 225 -8.21 -17.55 4.89
N THR A 226 -7.00 -17.09 4.62
CA THR A 226 -6.74 -15.76 4.03
C THR A 226 -7.19 -15.64 2.58
N ILE A 227 -7.22 -16.75 1.83
CA ILE A 227 -7.72 -16.77 0.45
C ILE A 227 -9.23 -16.56 0.46
N GLU A 228 -9.95 -17.28 1.33
CA GLU A 228 -11.39 -17.11 1.51
C GLU A 228 -11.72 -15.73 2.07
N ALA A 229 -10.91 -15.20 2.99
CA ALA A 229 -11.08 -13.86 3.51
C ALA A 229 -11.14 -12.82 2.39
N ILE A 230 -10.21 -12.89 1.43
CA ILE A 230 -10.21 -11.99 0.26
C ILE A 230 -11.40 -12.30 -0.67
N ARG A 231 -11.58 -13.58 -1.06
CA ARG A 231 -12.62 -14.02 -2.00
C ARG A 231 -14.02 -13.55 -1.58
N MET A 232 -14.32 -13.66 -0.30
CA MET A 232 -15.64 -13.37 0.26
C MET A 232 -15.76 -11.97 0.86
N ARG A 233 -14.66 -11.21 0.90
CA ARG A 233 -14.61 -9.93 1.62
C ARG A 233 -15.14 -10.11 3.05
N ALA A 234 -14.53 -11.09 3.73
CA ALA A 234 -15.11 -11.71 4.91
C ALA A 234 -15.51 -10.69 5.99
N ASN A 235 -16.64 -10.99 6.62
CA ASN A 235 -17.17 -10.20 7.71
C ASN A 235 -16.23 -10.23 8.92
N ARG A 236 -16.13 -9.12 9.66
CA ARG A 236 -15.30 -8.98 10.87
C ARG A 236 -16.17 -9.27 12.08
N LEU A 237 -16.13 -10.51 12.57
CA LEU A 237 -16.93 -10.93 13.73
C LEU A 237 -16.52 -10.17 14.99
N PHE A 238 -15.21 -10.04 15.21
CA PHE A 238 -14.67 -9.35 16.38
C PHE A 238 -13.41 -8.58 16.02
N VAL A 239 -13.27 -7.38 16.59
CA VAL A 239 -12.03 -6.62 16.63
C VAL A 239 -11.56 -6.57 18.08
N ILE A 240 -10.38 -7.15 18.34
CA ILE A 240 -9.78 -7.22 19.66
C ILE A 240 -8.58 -6.29 19.67
N ARG A 241 -8.50 -5.42 20.67
CA ARG A 241 -7.34 -4.56 20.94
C ARG A 241 -6.95 -4.70 22.39
N ARG A 242 -5.69 -5.03 22.65
CA ARG A 242 -5.12 -5.26 23.98
C ARG A 242 -5.97 -6.21 24.83
N GLY A 243 -6.42 -7.30 24.20
CA GLY A 243 -7.21 -8.35 24.84
C GLY A 243 -8.68 -7.99 25.11
N LYS A 244 -9.16 -6.83 24.62
CA LYS A 244 -10.54 -6.39 24.78
C LYS A 244 -11.25 -6.32 23.44
N ILE A 245 -12.47 -6.84 23.37
CA ILE A 245 -13.35 -6.64 22.21
C ILE A 245 -13.71 -5.15 22.16
N ILE A 246 -13.37 -4.49 21.07
CA ILE A 246 -13.69 -3.07 20.82
C ILE A 246 -14.76 -2.89 19.75
N ALA A 247 -14.99 -3.91 18.91
CA ALA A 247 -16.09 -3.96 17.96
C ALA A 247 -16.52 -5.42 17.72
N GLU A 248 -17.81 -5.60 17.45
CA GLU A 248 -18.44 -6.88 17.15
C GLU A 248 -19.44 -6.70 16.00
N THR A 249 -19.45 -7.64 15.07
CA THR A 249 -20.46 -7.69 13.99
C THR A 249 -21.14 -9.06 14.01
N PRO A 250 -22.49 -9.13 13.93
CA PRO A 250 -23.19 -10.40 13.82
C PRO A 250 -22.70 -11.24 12.64
N MET A 251 -22.71 -12.56 12.80
CA MET A 251 -22.38 -13.50 11.73
C MET A 251 -23.28 -13.26 10.50
N ALA A 252 -22.67 -13.11 9.33
CA ALA A 252 -23.39 -12.97 8.07
C ALA A 252 -23.91 -14.34 7.62
N GLN A 253 -25.21 -14.43 7.33
CA GLN A 253 -25.87 -15.63 6.83
C GLN A 253 -27.02 -15.25 5.91
N THR A 254 -27.20 -16.00 4.83
CA THR A 254 -28.30 -15.79 3.89
C THR A 254 -29.44 -16.72 4.26
N ARG A 255 -30.64 -16.18 4.47
CA ARG A 255 -31.85 -16.98 4.64
C ARG A 255 -32.44 -17.34 3.28
N LEU A 256 -32.70 -18.62 3.06
CA LEU A 256 -33.37 -19.10 1.85
C LEU A 256 -34.87 -19.24 2.09
N HIS A 257 -35.66 -18.81 1.10
CA HIS A 257 -37.11 -19.04 1.04
C HIS A 257 -37.42 -19.97 -0.14
N LEU A 258 -36.75 -21.13 -0.17
CA LEU A 258 -36.84 -22.11 -1.25
C LEU A 258 -37.24 -23.46 -0.66
N ALA A 259 -38.24 -24.11 -1.28
CA ALA A 259 -38.60 -25.48 -0.91
C ALA A 259 -37.39 -26.41 -1.17
N ASP A 260 -37.25 -27.45 -0.33
CA ASP A 260 -36.21 -28.49 -0.45
C ASP A 260 -34.75 -27.99 -0.35
N ARG A 261 -34.51 -26.81 0.25
CA ARG A 261 -33.18 -26.28 0.56
C ARG A 261 -33.05 -25.97 2.06
N PRO A 262 -31.82 -25.92 2.62
CA PRO A 262 -31.62 -25.47 3.99
C PRO A 262 -32.15 -24.04 4.20
N ASP A 263 -32.73 -23.76 5.36
CA ASP A 263 -33.27 -22.44 5.70
C ASP A 263 -32.19 -21.33 5.69
N HIS A 264 -30.94 -21.71 5.91
CA HIS A 264 -29.80 -20.81 5.96
C HIS A 264 -28.61 -21.37 5.17
N VAL A 265 -27.88 -20.47 4.51
CA VAL A 265 -26.58 -20.76 3.91
C VAL A 265 -25.54 -19.85 4.52
N ARG A 266 -24.41 -20.44 4.89
CA ARG A 266 -23.23 -19.77 5.42
C ARG A 266 -22.12 -19.93 4.41
N GLU A 267 -21.67 -18.82 3.84
CA GLU A 267 -20.77 -18.86 2.67
C GLU A 267 -19.41 -19.51 3.00
N HIS A 268 -18.92 -19.32 4.23
CA HIS A 268 -17.70 -19.95 4.75
C HIS A 268 -17.83 -21.47 4.99
N GLU A 269 -19.04 -22.04 4.93
CA GLU A 269 -19.24 -23.49 5.00
C GLU A 269 -19.02 -24.16 3.63
N TYR A 270 -19.09 -23.39 2.54
CA TYR A 270 -19.01 -23.87 1.16
C TYR A 270 -17.58 -23.91 0.58
N ALA A 271 -16.54 -23.71 1.39
CA ALA A 271 -15.17 -23.82 0.90
C ALA A 271 -14.91 -25.26 0.40
N PRO A 272 -14.35 -25.44 -0.81
CA PRO A 272 -13.94 -26.75 -1.30
C PRO A 272 -13.01 -27.41 -0.28
N ALA A 273 -13.19 -28.72 -0.05
CA ALA A 273 -12.24 -29.47 0.78
C ALA A 273 -10.82 -29.32 0.21
N LEU A 274 -9.85 -29.06 1.09
CA LEU A 274 -8.43 -28.98 0.76
C LEU A 274 -7.90 -30.31 0.23
#